data_AF-A0A7V9J7S8-F1
#
_entry.id   AF-A0A7V9J7S8-F1
#
_cell.length_a   1.000
_cell.length_b   1.000
_cell.length_c   1.000
_cell.angle_alpha   90.00
_cell.angle_beta   90.00
_cell.angle_gamma   90.00
#
_symmetry.space_group_name_H-M   'P 1'
#
loop_
_entity.id
_entity.type
_entity.pdbx_description
1 polymer ?
#
loop_
_entity_poly.entity_id
_entity_poly.type
_entity_poly.pdbx_seq_one_letter_code
_entity_poly.pdbx_strand_id
1 'polypeptide(L)'
;MGLDRNAIERSDFAQARRGYDPDEVDAHLAEVAAAYEQLRARPTPAAATMAGAAADQVRTIVEAAERTANEIQAGAQTEADQVTADAKREANEERAKARTEAEESRQQAETAAEGHVASVRDATAELRARAESMQSDLNGMVEKLRESIDAIVDSARSNASSLENELQAYQQSQAPSETAPQAAEPTPLSVDEPEAMQIEEASAADLEPDTDEADVLEADAEPATAYDEELLDEPVAEAGEEPIAEPQLTPDEPDMPPEPEPEPLVRAPVISPEPEPEPEPEPESEPEPAAAGGGGDGAEGARLIALNMALNGTPREETSCYLEENFDLENRETILDEVYSRVGG
;
A
#
# COMPACT_ATOMS: atom_id res chain seq x y z
N MET A 1 20.50 56.81 54.13
CA MET A 1 20.61 58.26 54.43
C MET A 1 22.06 58.64 54.19
N GLY A 2 22.34 59.28 53.05
CA GLY A 2 23.68 59.85 52.83
C GLY A 2 23.85 61.01 53.80
N LEU A 3 25.03 61.12 54.43
CA LEU A 3 25.43 62.34 55.10
C LEU A 3 25.26 63.47 54.10
N ASP A 4 24.39 64.42 54.42
CA ASP A 4 24.05 65.50 53.50
C ASP A 4 25.34 66.26 53.19
N ARG A 5 25.70 66.32 51.91
CA ARG A 5 27.01 66.84 51.47
C ARG A 5 27.20 68.30 51.92
N ASN A 6 26.08 69.01 52.11
CA ASN A 6 26.04 70.38 52.60
C ASN A 6 26.37 70.51 54.10
N ALA A 7 26.25 69.44 54.89
CA ALA A 7 26.64 69.43 56.30
C ALA A 7 28.16 69.22 56.50
N ILE A 8 28.89 68.84 55.45
CA ILE A 8 30.36 68.70 55.42
C ILE A 8 30.96 69.84 54.59
N GLU A 9 30.29 70.98 54.49
CA GLU A 9 30.86 72.15 53.84
C GLU A 9 31.87 72.86 54.75
N ARG A 10 32.79 73.55 54.07
CA ARG A 10 34.16 73.89 54.44
C ARG A 10 34.33 74.94 55.56
N SER A 11 33.32 75.09 56.42
CA SER A 11 33.12 76.22 57.32
C SER A 11 33.51 75.94 58.78
N ASP A 12 33.69 74.68 59.16
CA ASP A 12 33.88 74.28 60.56
C ASP A 12 35.35 74.27 61.02
N PHE A 13 36.30 74.49 60.10
CA PHE A 13 37.73 74.51 60.41
C PHE A 13 38.32 75.89 60.16
N ALA A 14 38.98 76.46 61.17
CA ALA A 14 39.67 77.72 61.02
C ALA A 14 40.83 77.60 60.01
N GLN A 15 40.88 78.48 59.00
CA GLN A 15 42.02 78.57 58.10
C GLN A 15 43.18 79.30 58.77
N ALA A 16 44.21 78.56 59.18
CA ALA A 16 45.48 79.15 59.55
C ALA A 16 46.20 79.68 58.30
N ARG A 17 47.19 80.58 58.48
CA ARG A 17 48.02 81.15 57.40
C ARG A 17 48.71 80.10 56.51
N ARG A 18 48.70 78.83 56.91
CA ARG A 18 49.23 77.70 56.14
C ARG A 18 48.49 76.39 56.46
N GLY A 19 47.20 76.30 56.10
CA GLY A 19 46.42 75.05 56.15
C GLY A 19 45.32 75.01 57.21
N TYR A 20 44.74 73.83 57.41
CA TYR A 20 43.77 73.55 58.48
C TYR A 20 44.49 73.28 59.80
N ASP A 21 43.87 73.66 60.91
CA ASP A 21 44.38 73.33 62.25
C ASP A 21 44.22 71.81 62.50
N PRO A 22 45.32 71.05 62.67
CA PRO A 22 45.23 69.60 62.87
C PRO A 22 44.42 69.22 64.11
N ASP A 23 44.43 70.03 65.17
CA ASP A 23 43.73 69.70 66.42
C ASP A 23 42.19 69.80 66.25
N GLU A 24 41.70 70.76 65.45
CA GLU A 24 40.26 70.88 65.12
C GLU A 24 39.79 69.74 64.22
N VAL A 25 40.64 69.30 63.28
CA VAL A 25 40.36 68.16 62.38
C VAL A 25 40.28 66.87 63.19
N ASP A 26 41.21 66.62 64.10
CA ASP A 26 41.20 65.43 64.93
C ASP A 26 39.99 65.38 65.88
N ALA A 27 39.60 66.53 66.45
CA ALA A 27 38.39 66.64 67.26
C ALA A 27 37.11 66.33 66.46
N HIS A 28 37.00 66.86 65.24
CA HIS A 28 35.86 66.57 64.36
C HIS A 28 35.85 65.11 63.89
N LEU A 29 37.00 64.54 63.55
CA LEU A 29 37.10 63.12 63.19
C LEU A 29 36.72 62.20 64.36
N ALA A 30 37.07 62.57 65.60
CA ALA A 30 36.64 61.85 66.79
C ALA A 30 35.11 61.93 67.01
N GLU A 31 34.49 63.08 66.75
CA GLU A 31 33.04 63.25 66.81
C GLU A 31 32.31 62.44 65.71
N VAL A 32 32.82 62.45 64.47
CA VAL A 32 32.30 61.63 63.37
C VAL A 32 32.46 60.14 63.68
N ALA A 33 33.60 59.73 64.25
CA ALA A 33 33.82 58.36 64.67
C ALA A 33 32.83 57.94 65.77
N ALA A 34 32.60 58.79 66.77
CA ALA A 34 31.63 58.53 67.83
C ALA A 34 30.17 58.49 67.30
N ALA A 35 29.81 59.37 66.37
CA ALA A 35 28.50 59.35 65.72
C ALA A 35 28.31 58.09 64.85
N TYR A 36 29.38 57.66 64.16
CA TYR A 36 29.37 56.42 63.40
C TYR A 36 29.26 55.18 64.29
N GLU A 37 29.99 55.14 65.41
CA GLU A 37 29.87 54.08 66.41
C GLU A 37 28.48 54.05 67.04
N GLN A 38 27.86 55.20 67.35
CA GLN A 38 26.48 55.26 67.81
C GLN A 38 25.48 54.76 66.76
N LEU A 39 25.69 55.09 65.48
CA LEU A 39 24.84 54.60 64.39
C LEU A 39 25.01 53.09 64.19
N ARG A 40 26.22 52.57 64.33
CA ARG A 40 26.54 51.15 64.21
C ARG A 40 26.10 50.34 65.43
N ALA A 41 26.19 50.90 66.62
CA ALA A 41 25.78 50.29 67.88
C ALA A 41 24.26 50.27 68.06
N ARG A 42 23.50 50.99 67.21
CA ARG A 42 22.04 50.88 67.12
C ARG A 42 21.71 49.62 66.32
N PRO A 43 21.37 48.48 66.95
CA PRO A 43 21.04 47.26 66.23
C PRO A 43 19.86 47.56 65.31
N THR A 44 19.99 47.34 64.00
CA THR A 44 18.95 47.55 62.98
C THR A 44 17.96 46.39 63.02
N PRO A 45 16.85 46.45 63.79
CA PRO A 45 15.95 45.31 63.96
C PRO A 45 15.13 45.08 62.68
N ALA A 46 14.95 46.13 61.89
CA ALA A 46 14.15 46.14 60.66
C ALA A 46 14.77 45.33 59.51
N ALA A 47 16.10 45.16 59.50
CA ALA A 47 16.76 44.40 58.43
C ALA A 47 16.57 42.88 58.63
N ALA A 48 16.67 42.40 59.87
CA ALA A 48 16.44 40.99 60.18
C ALA A 48 14.97 40.57 59.96
N THR A 49 14.02 41.45 60.28
CA THR A 49 12.59 41.17 60.05
C THR A 49 12.22 41.18 58.57
N MET A 50 12.82 42.05 57.75
CA MET A 50 12.56 42.05 56.31
C MET A 50 13.18 40.84 55.61
N ALA A 51 14.40 40.43 56.00
CA ALA A 51 15.01 39.20 55.46
C ALA A 51 14.19 37.95 55.81
N GLY A 52 13.68 37.87 57.05
CA GLY A 52 12.77 36.80 57.47
C GLY A 52 11.46 36.80 56.68
N ALA A 53 10.80 37.96 56.55
CA ALA A 53 9.56 38.08 55.80
C ALA A 53 9.74 37.74 54.30
N ALA A 54 10.87 38.13 53.71
CA ALA A 54 11.21 37.76 52.33
C ALA A 54 11.45 36.25 52.18
N ALA A 55 12.14 35.61 53.12
CA ALA A 55 12.36 34.16 53.11
C ALA A 55 11.03 33.39 53.24
N ASP A 56 10.11 33.84 54.10
CA ASP A 56 8.78 33.23 54.24
C ASP A 56 7.93 33.43 52.99
N GLN A 57 8.02 34.60 52.35
CA GLN A 57 7.35 34.87 51.07
C GLN A 57 7.90 33.95 49.96
N VAL A 58 9.22 33.80 49.86
CA VAL A 58 9.83 32.88 48.89
C VAL A 58 9.40 31.44 49.16
N ARG A 59 9.38 30.99 50.42
CA ARG A 59 8.89 29.66 50.78
C ARG A 59 7.44 29.46 50.33
N THR A 60 6.57 30.45 50.55
CA THR A 60 5.17 30.39 50.13
C THR A 60 5.03 30.33 48.60
N ILE A 61 5.86 31.08 47.86
CA ILE A 61 5.87 31.03 46.39
C ILE A 61 6.33 29.67 45.89
N VAL A 62 7.37 29.09 46.50
CA VAL A 62 7.89 27.77 46.13
C VAL A 62 6.85 26.67 46.43
N GLU A 63 6.24 26.67 47.62
CA GLU A 63 5.18 25.71 47.96
C GLU A 63 3.96 25.83 47.02
N ALA A 64 3.61 27.05 46.61
CA ALA A 64 2.55 27.26 45.62
C ALA A 64 2.96 26.75 44.23
N ALA A 65 4.19 27.02 43.79
CA ALA A 65 4.72 26.55 42.52
C ALA A 65 4.83 25.02 42.45
N GLU A 66 5.26 24.37 43.54
CA GLU A 66 5.29 22.90 43.65
C GLU A 66 3.90 22.29 43.56
N ARG A 67 2.91 22.90 44.24
CA ARG A 67 1.51 22.46 44.12
C ARG A 67 1.02 22.57 42.67
N THR A 68 1.26 23.72 42.02
CA THR A 68 0.88 23.92 40.62
C THR A 68 1.61 22.96 39.68
N ALA A 69 2.90 22.68 39.91
CA ALA A 69 3.65 21.72 39.11
C ALA A 69 3.08 20.29 39.24
N ASN A 70 2.73 19.86 40.45
CA ASN A 70 2.10 18.56 40.68
C ASN A 70 0.70 18.47 40.03
N GLU A 71 -0.08 19.54 40.08
CA GLU A 71 -1.39 19.62 39.41
C GLU A 71 -1.24 19.52 37.88
N ILE A 72 -0.27 20.23 37.30
CA ILE A 72 0.03 20.16 35.87
C ILE A 72 0.48 18.74 35.48
N GLN A 73 1.37 18.12 36.27
CA GLN A 73 1.84 16.77 35.99
C GLN A 73 0.69 15.74 36.07
N ALA A 74 -0.18 15.84 37.08
CA ALA A 74 -1.35 14.96 37.20
C ALA A 74 -2.35 15.15 36.05
N GLY A 75 -2.56 16.39 35.62
CA GLY A 75 -3.37 16.73 34.44
C GLY A 75 -2.79 16.13 33.17
N ALA A 76 -1.50 16.37 32.91
CA ALA A 76 -0.80 15.86 31.74
C ALA A 76 -0.80 14.32 31.68
N GLN A 77 -0.63 13.63 32.82
CA GLN A 77 -0.71 12.17 32.86
C GLN A 77 -2.12 11.68 32.53
N THR A 78 -3.15 12.33 33.08
CA THR A 78 -4.55 11.99 32.80
C THR A 78 -4.88 12.19 31.32
N GLU A 79 -4.43 13.28 30.72
CA GLU A 79 -4.60 13.56 29.29
C GLU A 79 -3.85 12.53 28.43
N ALA A 80 -2.61 12.19 28.78
CA ALA A 80 -1.85 11.17 28.06
C ALA A 80 -2.53 9.78 28.11
N ASP A 81 -3.07 9.41 29.28
CA ASP A 81 -3.82 8.16 29.44
C ASP A 81 -5.11 8.18 28.61
N GLN A 82 -5.81 9.32 28.56
CA GLN A 82 -7.01 9.50 27.73
C GLN A 82 -6.69 9.38 26.24
N VAL A 83 -5.69 10.10 25.75
CA VAL A 83 -5.25 10.03 24.35
C VAL A 83 -4.85 8.60 23.97
N THR A 84 -4.13 7.91 24.86
CA THR A 84 -3.74 6.51 24.64
C THR A 84 -4.95 5.57 24.60
N ALA A 85 -5.94 5.78 25.47
CA ALA A 85 -7.16 4.97 25.50
C ALA A 85 -8.03 5.20 24.24
N ASP A 86 -8.13 6.45 23.80
CA ASP A 86 -8.88 6.83 22.60
C ASP A 86 -8.23 6.28 21.35
N ALA A 87 -6.91 6.44 21.19
CA ALA A 87 -6.16 5.86 20.06
C ALA A 87 -6.30 4.33 20.01
N LYS A 88 -6.27 3.64 21.16
CA LYS A 88 -6.48 2.18 21.21
C LYS A 88 -7.91 1.79 20.80
N ARG A 89 -8.90 2.58 21.19
CA ARG A 89 -10.31 2.34 20.83
C ARG A 89 -10.50 2.50 19.33
N GLU A 90 -10.01 3.59 18.75
CA GLU A 90 -10.06 3.85 17.30
C GLU A 90 -9.34 2.74 16.51
N ALA A 91 -8.13 2.36 16.92
CA ALA A 91 -7.38 1.27 16.27
C ALA A 91 -8.12 -0.07 16.32
N ASN A 92 -8.83 -0.37 17.41
CA ASN A 92 -9.62 -1.59 17.51
C ASN A 92 -10.90 -1.54 16.65
N GLU A 93 -11.56 -0.38 16.57
CA GLU A 93 -12.72 -0.15 15.71
C GLU A 93 -12.33 -0.30 14.23
N GLU A 94 -11.19 0.26 13.83
CA GLU A 94 -10.67 0.14 12.46
C GLU A 94 -10.31 -1.32 12.12
N ARG A 95 -9.64 -2.04 13.02
CA ARG A 95 -9.36 -3.48 12.83
C ARG A 95 -10.62 -4.32 12.73
N ALA A 96 -11.65 -4.01 13.52
CA ALA A 96 -12.93 -4.71 13.46
C ALA A 96 -13.66 -4.45 12.13
N LYS A 97 -13.60 -3.21 11.63
CA LYS A 97 -14.13 -2.84 10.32
C LYS A 97 -13.39 -3.57 9.19
N ALA A 98 -12.05 -3.50 9.17
CA ALA A 98 -11.23 -4.19 8.17
C ALA A 98 -11.45 -5.70 8.16
N ARG A 99 -11.64 -6.33 9.33
CA ARG A 99 -11.98 -7.75 9.44
C ARG A 99 -13.34 -8.06 8.81
N THR A 100 -14.35 -7.22 9.07
CA THR A 100 -15.69 -7.40 8.49
C THR A 100 -15.65 -7.30 6.97
N GLU A 101 -14.95 -6.29 6.44
CA GLU A 101 -14.77 -6.09 5.00
C GLU A 101 -14.02 -7.27 4.35
N ALA A 102 -12.97 -7.78 4.99
CA ALA A 102 -12.25 -8.96 4.52
C ALA A 102 -13.13 -10.23 4.51
N GLU A 103 -13.97 -10.41 5.53
CA GLU A 103 -14.91 -11.53 5.61
C GLU A 103 -15.99 -11.42 4.52
N GLU A 104 -16.52 -10.23 4.24
CA GLU A 104 -17.47 -9.98 3.16
C GLU A 104 -16.83 -10.21 1.78
N SER A 105 -15.63 -9.69 1.55
CA SER A 105 -14.87 -9.90 0.31
C SER A 105 -14.63 -11.39 0.05
N ARG A 106 -14.25 -12.15 1.09
CA ARG A 106 -14.07 -13.61 0.98
C ARG A 106 -15.38 -14.33 0.62
N GLN A 107 -16.50 -13.96 1.25
CA GLN A 107 -17.81 -14.55 0.93
C GLN A 107 -18.25 -14.24 -0.50
N GLN A 108 -17.99 -13.02 -0.98
CA GLN A 108 -18.27 -12.63 -2.36
C GLN A 108 -17.42 -13.44 -3.35
N ALA A 109 -16.13 -13.58 -3.08
CA ALA A 109 -15.22 -14.38 -3.90
C ALA A 109 -15.62 -15.85 -3.95
N GLU A 110 -16.02 -16.43 -2.81
CA GLU A 110 -16.53 -17.81 -2.73
C GLU A 110 -17.80 -17.98 -3.57
N THR A 111 -18.77 -17.08 -3.41
CA THR A 111 -20.02 -17.10 -4.19
C THR A 111 -19.76 -16.97 -5.69
N ALA A 112 -18.82 -16.10 -6.09
CA ALA A 112 -18.44 -15.93 -7.49
C ALA A 112 -17.74 -17.18 -8.05
N ALA A 113 -16.86 -17.81 -7.28
CA ALA A 113 -16.20 -19.04 -7.65
C ALA A 113 -17.19 -20.20 -7.82
N GLU A 114 -18.14 -20.34 -6.91
CA GLU A 114 -19.24 -21.32 -7.03
C GLU A 114 -20.08 -21.10 -8.28
N GLY A 115 -20.43 -19.84 -8.56
CA GLY A 115 -21.15 -19.45 -9.77
C GLY A 115 -20.38 -19.79 -11.06
N HIS A 116 -19.06 -19.56 -11.06
CA HIS A 116 -18.22 -19.89 -12.21
C HIS A 116 -18.11 -21.40 -12.44
N VAL A 117 -17.91 -22.19 -11.38
CA VAL A 117 -17.88 -23.67 -11.46
C VAL A 117 -19.20 -24.22 -11.98
N ALA A 118 -20.34 -23.68 -11.53
CA ALA A 118 -21.65 -24.05 -12.04
C ALA A 118 -21.78 -23.74 -13.54
N SER A 119 -21.37 -22.54 -13.98
CA SER A 119 -21.40 -22.15 -15.39
C SER A 119 -20.53 -23.06 -16.27
N VAL A 120 -19.31 -23.38 -15.84
CA VAL A 120 -18.40 -24.29 -16.57
C VAL A 120 -18.99 -25.69 -16.68
N ARG A 121 -19.62 -26.18 -15.61
CA ARG A 121 -20.31 -27.49 -15.59
C ARG A 121 -21.46 -27.51 -16.60
N ASP A 122 -22.27 -26.46 -16.64
CA ASP A 122 -23.40 -26.34 -17.56
C ASP A 122 -22.94 -26.26 -19.02
N ALA A 123 -21.94 -25.43 -19.31
CA ALA A 123 -21.33 -25.34 -20.63
C ALA A 123 -20.75 -26.69 -21.10
N THR A 124 -20.10 -27.42 -20.20
CA THR A 124 -19.57 -28.77 -20.49
C THR A 124 -20.69 -29.77 -20.77
N ALA A 125 -21.80 -29.70 -20.03
CA ALA A 125 -22.97 -30.53 -20.27
C ALA A 125 -23.61 -30.24 -21.64
N GLU A 126 -23.71 -28.97 -22.02
CA GLU A 126 -24.20 -28.56 -23.33
C GLU A 126 -23.29 -29.04 -24.47
N LEU A 127 -21.97 -28.87 -24.34
CA LEU A 127 -21.00 -29.37 -25.32
C LEU A 127 -21.08 -30.89 -25.50
N ARG A 128 -21.25 -31.64 -24.40
CA ARG A 128 -21.46 -33.10 -24.47
C ARG A 128 -22.76 -33.44 -25.20
N ALA A 129 -23.87 -32.79 -24.87
CA ALA A 129 -25.15 -33.02 -25.53
C ALA A 129 -25.07 -32.71 -27.04
N ARG A 130 -24.36 -31.64 -27.41
CA ARG A 130 -24.10 -31.28 -28.81
C ARG A 130 -23.25 -32.33 -29.53
N ALA A 131 -22.21 -32.85 -28.87
CA ALA A 131 -21.38 -33.91 -29.42
C ALA A 131 -22.18 -35.21 -29.66
N GLU A 132 -23.05 -35.60 -28.72
CA GLU A 132 -23.94 -36.74 -28.86
C GLU A 132 -24.95 -36.56 -30.01
N SER A 133 -25.49 -35.34 -30.19
CA SER A 133 -26.33 -35.00 -31.35
C SER A 133 -25.56 -35.14 -32.67
N MET A 134 -24.36 -34.57 -32.77
CA MET A 134 -23.52 -34.69 -33.97
C MET A 134 -23.15 -36.15 -34.28
N GLN A 135 -22.90 -36.96 -33.25
CA GLN A 135 -22.65 -38.40 -33.41
C GLN A 135 -23.88 -39.14 -33.95
N SER A 136 -25.08 -38.81 -33.45
CA SER A 136 -26.34 -39.36 -33.97
C SER A 136 -26.56 -38.98 -35.44
N ASP A 137 -26.32 -37.72 -35.79
CA ASP A 137 -26.44 -37.23 -37.16
C ASP A 137 -25.46 -37.92 -38.11
N LEU A 138 -24.19 -38.09 -37.69
CA LEU A 138 -23.17 -38.83 -38.44
C LEU A 138 -23.59 -40.29 -38.66
N ASN A 139 -24.07 -40.97 -37.63
CA ASN A 139 -24.58 -42.34 -37.76
C ASN A 139 -25.77 -42.42 -38.73
N GLY A 140 -26.67 -41.44 -38.68
CA GLY A 140 -27.79 -41.33 -39.62
C GLY A 140 -27.35 -41.09 -41.07
N MET A 141 -26.31 -40.29 -41.28
CA MET A 141 -25.72 -40.08 -42.61
C MET A 141 -25.05 -41.35 -43.15
N VAL A 142 -24.34 -42.09 -42.29
CA VAL A 142 -23.72 -43.37 -42.67
C VAL A 142 -24.78 -44.41 -43.06
N GLU A 143 -25.88 -44.49 -42.32
CA GLU A 143 -26.96 -45.44 -42.65
C GLU A 143 -27.64 -45.08 -43.96
N LYS A 144 -27.97 -43.80 -44.19
CA LYS A 144 -28.50 -43.32 -45.48
C LYS A 144 -27.54 -43.59 -46.65
N LEU A 145 -26.23 -43.47 -46.41
CA LEU A 145 -25.22 -43.77 -47.42
C LEU A 145 -25.21 -45.26 -47.76
N ARG A 146 -25.33 -46.15 -46.76
CA ARG A 146 -25.43 -47.60 -46.99
C ARG A 146 -26.69 -47.97 -47.76
N GLU A 147 -27.85 -47.45 -47.36
CA GLU A 147 -29.11 -47.65 -48.08
C GLU A 147 -29.01 -47.18 -49.54
N SER A 148 -28.36 -46.04 -49.79
CA SER A 148 -28.10 -45.53 -51.14
C SER A 148 -27.19 -46.46 -51.95
N ILE A 149 -26.11 -46.97 -51.34
CA ILE A 149 -25.20 -47.93 -51.98
C ILE A 149 -25.94 -49.23 -52.33
N ASP A 150 -26.74 -49.78 -51.41
CA ASP A 150 -27.52 -51.01 -51.64
C ASP A 150 -28.54 -50.81 -52.77
N ALA A 151 -29.23 -49.67 -52.82
CA ALA A 151 -30.14 -49.32 -53.90
C ALA A 151 -29.42 -49.21 -55.27
N ILE A 152 -28.20 -48.66 -55.30
CA ILE A 152 -27.38 -48.59 -56.51
C ILE A 152 -26.96 -50.00 -56.95
N VAL A 153 -26.54 -50.86 -56.02
CA VAL A 153 -26.14 -52.25 -56.30
C VAL A 153 -27.32 -53.05 -56.86
N ASP A 154 -28.50 -52.92 -56.27
CA ASP A 154 -29.73 -53.58 -56.75
C ASP A 154 -30.14 -53.08 -58.13
N SER A 155 -30.04 -51.77 -58.38
CA SER A 155 -30.28 -51.18 -59.70
C SER A 155 -29.30 -51.73 -60.74
N ALA A 156 -28.00 -51.80 -60.42
CA ALA A 156 -26.98 -52.34 -61.30
C ALA A 156 -27.21 -53.83 -61.62
N ARG A 157 -27.59 -54.63 -60.62
CA ARG A 157 -27.93 -56.06 -60.80
C ARG A 157 -29.18 -56.24 -61.66
N SER A 158 -30.21 -55.42 -61.46
CA SER A 158 -31.42 -55.44 -62.28
C SER A 158 -31.12 -55.08 -63.73
N ASN A 159 -30.31 -54.04 -63.95
CA ASN A 159 -29.88 -53.62 -65.29
C ASN A 159 -29.05 -54.70 -66.00
N ALA A 160 -28.10 -55.33 -65.28
CA ALA A 160 -27.31 -56.44 -65.81
C ALA A 160 -28.20 -57.62 -66.24
N SER A 161 -29.20 -57.97 -65.42
CA SER A 161 -30.15 -59.03 -65.73
C SER A 161 -31.03 -58.67 -66.94
N SER A 162 -31.44 -57.41 -67.07
CA SER A 162 -32.17 -56.93 -68.25
C SER A 162 -31.34 -57.02 -69.53
N LEU A 163 -30.06 -56.63 -69.46
CA LEU A 163 -29.10 -56.74 -70.55
C LEU A 163 -28.85 -58.20 -70.97
N GLU A 164 -28.72 -59.11 -69.99
CA GLU A 164 -28.56 -60.54 -70.27
C GLU A 164 -29.80 -61.12 -70.97
N ASN A 165 -31.00 -60.73 -70.54
CA ASN A 165 -32.25 -61.11 -71.20
C ASN A 165 -32.37 -60.55 -72.62
N GLU A 166 -32.00 -59.28 -72.84
CA GLU A 166 -31.97 -58.69 -74.17
C GLU A 166 -30.95 -59.40 -75.08
N LEU A 167 -29.74 -59.66 -74.58
CA LEU A 167 -28.72 -60.41 -75.33
C LEU A 167 -29.18 -61.82 -75.67
N GLN A 168 -29.88 -62.49 -74.76
CA GLN A 168 -30.45 -63.82 -75.02
C GLN A 168 -31.58 -63.76 -76.08
N ALA A 169 -32.41 -62.71 -76.05
CA ALA A 169 -33.42 -62.46 -77.08
C ALA A 169 -32.78 -62.13 -78.44
N TYR A 170 -31.67 -61.38 -78.45
CA TYR A 170 -30.87 -61.15 -79.66
C TYR A 170 -30.22 -62.43 -80.19
N GLN A 171 -29.68 -63.29 -79.33
CA GLN A 171 -29.14 -64.60 -79.76
C GLN A 171 -30.22 -65.51 -80.34
N GLN A 172 -31.43 -65.52 -79.79
CA GLN A 172 -32.55 -66.29 -80.35
C GLN A 172 -33.05 -65.73 -81.69
N SER A 173 -32.98 -64.41 -81.88
CA SER A 173 -33.33 -63.76 -83.16
C SER A 173 -32.19 -63.81 -84.20
N GLN A 174 -30.94 -64.03 -83.78
CA GLN A 174 -29.77 -64.23 -84.64
C GLN A 174 -29.43 -65.72 -84.91
N ALA A 175 -30.44 -66.56 -85.16
CA ALA A 175 -30.24 -67.73 -86.00
C ALA A 175 -30.09 -67.28 -87.47
N PRO A 176 -29.30 -67.96 -88.31
CA PRO A 176 -28.38 -67.32 -89.25
C PRO A 176 -29.09 -66.70 -90.47
N SER A 177 -28.80 -65.43 -90.73
CA SER A 177 -28.67 -64.90 -92.09
C SER A 177 -27.21 -64.55 -92.30
N GLU A 178 -26.52 -65.50 -92.90
CA GLU A 178 -25.14 -65.48 -93.33
C GLU A 178 -24.93 -64.36 -94.36
N THR A 179 -24.26 -63.26 -94.00
CA THR A 179 -23.36 -62.51 -94.90
C THR A 179 -22.53 -61.47 -94.15
N ALA A 180 -21.21 -61.72 -94.09
CA ALA A 180 -20.16 -60.76 -93.72
C ALA A 180 -20.10 -59.56 -94.70
N PRO A 181 -19.57 -58.38 -94.33
CA PRO A 181 -18.11 -58.14 -94.25
C PRO A 181 -17.71 -57.36 -92.97
N GLN A 182 -16.60 -57.68 -92.31
CA GLN A 182 -15.21 -57.30 -92.62
C GLN A 182 -14.86 -55.83 -92.28
N ALA A 183 -13.92 -55.72 -91.33
CA ALA A 183 -12.91 -54.67 -91.12
C ALA A 183 -13.36 -53.27 -90.64
N ALA A 184 -12.98 -52.95 -89.40
CA ALA A 184 -12.20 -51.74 -89.09
C ALA A 184 -11.59 -51.86 -87.68
N GLU A 185 -10.27 -51.88 -87.62
CA GLU A 185 -9.47 -51.76 -86.40
C GLU A 185 -9.67 -50.37 -85.77
N PRO A 186 -9.93 -50.24 -84.45
CA PRO A 186 -9.70 -48.99 -83.76
C PRO A 186 -8.34 -49.02 -83.04
N THR A 187 -7.58 -47.99 -83.37
CA THR A 187 -6.35 -47.49 -82.77
C THR A 187 -6.38 -47.47 -81.23
N PRO A 188 -5.27 -47.77 -80.54
CA PRO A 188 -5.16 -47.62 -79.09
C PRO A 188 -5.12 -46.14 -78.72
N LEU A 189 -6.16 -45.66 -78.05
CA LEU A 189 -6.19 -44.34 -77.41
C LEU A 189 -5.41 -44.44 -76.09
N SER A 190 -4.25 -43.80 -76.07
CA SER A 190 -3.44 -43.50 -74.91
C SER A 190 -4.30 -42.81 -73.85
N VAL A 191 -4.45 -43.46 -72.70
CA VAL A 191 -5.05 -42.86 -71.50
C VAL A 191 -3.97 -41.99 -70.87
N ASP A 192 -4.21 -40.69 -70.93
CA ASP A 192 -3.44 -39.66 -70.25
C ASP A 192 -3.37 -39.94 -68.75
N GLU A 193 -2.15 -39.87 -68.26
CA GLU A 193 -1.72 -39.97 -66.88
C GLU A 193 -2.26 -38.76 -66.11
N PRO A 194 -3.07 -38.93 -65.04
CA PRO A 194 -3.46 -37.77 -64.24
C PRO A 194 -2.24 -37.29 -63.46
N GLU A 195 -1.82 -36.07 -63.78
CA GLU A 195 -0.82 -35.30 -63.05
C GLU A 195 -1.06 -35.40 -61.54
N ALA A 196 0.00 -35.77 -60.83
CA ALA A 196 0.10 -35.67 -59.40
C ALA A 196 -0.16 -34.22 -58.98
N MET A 197 -1.35 -33.95 -58.42
CA MET A 197 -1.58 -32.77 -57.60
C MET A 197 -0.61 -32.83 -56.42
N GLN A 198 0.45 -32.03 -56.52
CA GLN A 198 1.29 -31.63 -55.40
C GLN A 198 0.38 -30.96 -54.39
N ILE A 199 0.11 -31.65 -53.29
CA ILE A 199 -0.41 -31.04 -52.08
C ILE A 199 0.72 -30.14 -51.60
N GLU A 200 0.57 -28.83 -51.82
CA GLU A 200 1.39 -27.84 -51.15
C GLU A 200 1.25 -28.07 -49.64
N GLU A 201 2.35 -28.51 -49.07
CA GLU A 201 2.69 -28.48 -47.67
C GLU A 201 2.67 -27.01 -47.24
N ALA A 202 1.48 -26.51 -46.93
CA ALA A 202 1.29 -25.24 -46.25
C ALA A 202 1.89 -25.38 -44.84
N SER A 203 3.20 -25.13 -44.79
CA SER A 203 3.88 -24.33 -43.79
C SER A 203 2.98 -23.96 -42.61
N ALA A 204 3.03 -24.80 -41.58
CA ALA A 204 2.72 -24.40 -40.21
C ALA A 204 3.77 -23.34 -39.79
N ALA A 205 3.58 -22.11 -40.26
CA ALA A 205 4.25 -20.95 -39.75
C ALA A 205 3.45 -20.45 -38.53
N ASP A 206 4.15 -20.28 -37.42
CA ASP A 206 3.92 -19.21 -36.46
C ASP A 206 2.48 -18.96 -36.01
N LEU A 207 1.91 -19.95 -35.32
CA LEU A 207 1.13 -19.61 -34.13
C LEU A 207 1.96 -20.05 -32.92
N GLU A 208 2.95 -19.25 -32.57
CA GLU A 208 3.27 -19.11 -31.15
C GLU A 208 2.00 -18.51 -30.51
N PRO A 209 1.35 -19.20 -29.57
CA PRO A 209 0.42 -18.49 -28.72
C PRO A 209 1.27 -17.47 -27.96
N ASP A 210 0.99 -16.18 -28.14
CA ASP A 210 1.23 -15.17 -27.12
C ASP A 210 0.51 -15.66 -25.85
N THR A 211 1.18 -16.56 -25.12
CA THR A 211 1.02 -16.64 -23.69
C THR A 211 1.71 -15.40 -23.17
N ASP A 212 0.97 -14.28 -23.26
CA ASP A 212 1.22 -13.12 -22.43
C ASP A 212 1.50 -13.66 -21.04
N GLU A 213 2.73 -13.40 -20.61
CA GLU A 213 3.24 -13.67 -19.30
C GLU A 213 2.17 -13.19 -18.30
N ALA A 214 1.40 -14.15 -17.81
CA ALA A 214 0.94 -14.08 -16.45
C ALA A 214 2.23 -13.98 -15.64
N ASP A 215 2.61 -12.74 -15.37
CA ASP A 215 3.45 -12.33 -14.26
C ASP A 215 2.75 -12.84 -12.99
N VAL A 216 2.89 -14.15 -12.81
CA VAL A 216 2.71 -14.82 -11.55
C VAL A 216 3.87 -14.28 -10.74
N LEU A 217 3.62 -13.13 -10.11
CA LEU A 217 4.24 -12.76 -8.86
C LEU A 217 3.97 -13.95 -7.93
N GLU A 218 4.88 -14.92 -7.98
CA GLU A 218 5.25 -15.79 -6.87
C GLU A 218 5.60 -14.84 -5.73
N ALA A 219 4.55 -14.37 -5.06
CA ALA A 219 4.66 -13.94 -3.69
C ALA A 219 5.23 -15.16 -2.97
N ASP A 220 6.50 -15.04 -2.56
CA ASP A 220 7.09 -15.70 -1.41
C ASP A 220 6.16 -15.47 -0.20
N ALA A 221 5.00 -16.13 -0.23
CA ALA A 221 4.25 -16.46 0.95
C ALA A 221 5.03 -17.61 1.57
N GLU A 222 6.00 -17.25 2.40
CA GLU A 222 6.51 -18.17 3.41
C GLU A 222 5.29 -18.88 4.01
N PRO A 223 5.22 -20.22 3.97
CA PRO A 223 4.14 -20.92 4.63
C PRO A 223 4.29 -20.57 6.10
N ALA A 224 3.39 -19.71 6.59
CA ALA A 224 3.14 -19.57 8.00
C ALA A 224 2.92 -21.00 8.50
N THR A 225 3.94 -21.52 9.17
CA THR A 225 3.87 -22.80 9.86
C THR A 225 2.64 -22.69 10.72
N ALA A 226 1.62 -23.47 10.36
CA ALA A 226 0.52 -23.79 11.23
C ALA A 226 1.17 -24.30 12.52
N TYR A 227 1.27 -23.42 13.51
CA TYR A 227 1.38 -23.82 14.89
C TYR A 227 0.06 -24.52 15.15
N ASP A 228 0.11 -25.83 15.00
CA ASP A 228 -0.87 -26.79 15.43
C ASP A 228 -1.01 -26.58 16.94
N GLU A 229 -1.97 -25.76 17.31
CA GLU A 229 -2.37 -25.46 18.69
C GLU A 229 -3.20 -26.64 19.23
N GLU A 230 -2.69 -27.87 19.00
CA GLU A 230 -3.13 -29.07 19.70
C GLU A 230 -2.67 -28.95 21.16
N LEU A 231 -3.56 -28.36 21.96
CA LEU A 231 -4.23 -29.13 23.00
C LEU A 231 -3.30 -29.92 23.95
N LEU A 232 -2.33 -29.25 24.58
CA LEU A 232 -1.79 -29.72 25.85
C LEU A 232 -2.65 -29.18 26.99
N ASP A 233 -3.78 -29.85 27.15
CA ASP A 233 -4.59 -29.87 28.38
C ASP A 233 -3.76 -30.61 29.45
N GLU A 234 -2.68 -29.98 29.93
CA GLU A 234 -1.96 -30.47 31.11
C GLU A 234 -2.80 -30.18 32.35
N PRO A 235 -3.16 -31.21 33.13
CA PRO A 235 -3.87 -31.00 34.39
C PRO A 235 -2.94 -30.23 35.32
N VAL A 236 -3.34 -29.02 35.70
CA VAL A 236 -2.72 -28.25 36.77
C VAL A 236 -2.83 -29.07 38.05
N ALA A 237 -1.81 -29.88 38.29
CA ALA A 237 -1.63 -30.61 39.52
C ALA A 237 -1.39 -29.58 40.63
N GLU A 238 -2.39 -29.51 41.50
CA GLU A 238 -2.35 -29.01 42.86
C GLU A 238 -1.08 -29.51 43.58
N ALA A 239 -0.01 -28.71 43.52
CA ALA A 239 1.26 -28.99 44.17
C ALA A 239 1.67 -27.79 45.03
N GLY A 240 1.47 -27.96 46.33
CA GLY A 240 2.33 -27.50 47.42
C GLY A 240 2.95 -26.10 47.34
N GLU A 241 2.51 -25.25 48.27
CA GLU A 241 3.31 -24.15 48.81
C GLU A 241 4.71 -24.65 49.21
N GLU A 242 5.72 -24.44 48.37
CA GLU A 242 7.12 -24.43 48.79
C GLU A 242 7.58 -22.96 49.01
N PRO A 243 8.26 -22.66 50.13
CA PRO A 243 8.76 -21.33 50.41
C PRO A 243 9.90 -20.99 49.46
N ILE A 244 9.72 -19.92 48.69
CA ILE A 244 10.73 -19.34 47.80
C ILE A 244 11.92 -18.92 48.67
N ALA A 245 13.02 -19.65 48.56
CA ALA A 245 14.29 -19.31 49.19
C ALA A 245 14.87 -18.05 48.53
N GLU A 246 15.32 -17.11 49.35
CA GLU A 246 16.04 -15.90 48.94
C GLU A 246 17.21 -16.23 47.99
N PRO A 247 17.30 -15.60 46.81
CA PRO A 247 18.47 -15.76 45.97
C PRO A 247 19.66 -15.09 46.65
N GLN A 248 20.65 -15.89 47.03
CA GLN A 248 21.93 -15.39 47.49
C GLN A 248 22.63 -14.66 46.35
N LEU A 249 22.79 -13.35 46.52
CA LEU A 249 23.69 -12.49 45.77
C LEU A 249 25.10 -13.09 45.77
N THR A 250 25.56 -13.52 44.60
CA THR A 250 26.99 -13.71 44.35
C THR A 250 27.57 -12.34 43.95
N PRO A 251 28.62 -11.84 44.62
CA PRO A 251 29.36 -10.67 44.17
C PRO A 251 30.53 -11.16 43.32
N ASP A 252 30.41 -11.06 42.00
CA ASP A 252 31.57 -11.13 41.10
C ASP A 252 31.28 -10.24 39.89
N GLU A 253 31.42 -8.94 40.12
CA GLU A 253 31.35 -7.91 39.07
C GLU A 253 32.77 -7.76 38.50
N PRO A 254 33.00 -8.05 37.20
CA PRO A 254 34.29 -7.85 36.59
C PRO A 254 34.61 -6.36 36.52
N ASP A 255 35.80 -6.02 37.02
CA ASP A 255 36.47 -4.72 37.04
C ASP A 255 36.39 -4.03 35.65
N MET A 256 35.36 -3.21 35.45
CA MET A 256 35.24 -2.38 34.26
C MET A 256 36.26 -1.24 34.33
N PRO A 257 37.00 -0.96 33.25
CA PRO A 257 37.91 0.17 33.20
C PRO A 257 37.13 1.48 33.45
N PRO A 258 37.74 2.47 34.11
CA PRO A 258 37.07 3.72 34.45
C PRO A 258 36.58 4.42 33.18
N GLU A 259 35.28 4.77 33.17
CA GLU A 259 34.71 5.65 32.16
C GLU A 259 35.51 6.96 32.09
N PRO A 260 35.82 7.46 30.88
CA PRO A 260 36.54 8.71 30.71
C PRO A 260 35.72 9.86 31.31
N GLU A 261 36.38 10.72 32.09
CA GLU A 261 35.81 11.94 32.63
C GLU A 261 35.18 12.79 31.50
N PRO A 262 33.95 13.30 31.67
CA PRO A 262 33.30 14.09 30.64
C PRO A 262 34.12 15.35 30.35
N GLU A 263 34.56 15.48 29.10
CA GLU A 263 35.23 16.69 28.62
C GLU A 263 34.36 17.93 28.90
N PRO A 264 34.94 19.07 29.30
CA PRO A 264 34.20 20.28 29.58
C PRO A 264 33.48 20.75 28.31
N LEU A 265 32.15 20.65 28.31
CA LEU A 265 31.27 21.17 27.28
C LEU A 265 31.66 22.62 26.99
N VAL A 266 32.27 22.83 25.82
CA VAL A 266 32.51 24.14 25.23
C VAL A 266 31.16 24.83 25.14
N ARG A 267 30.99 25.92 25.89
CA ARG A 267 29.81 26.80 25.84
C ARG A 267 29.45 27.07 24.38
N ALA A 268 28.35 26.47 23.93
CA ALA A 268 27.72 26.85 22.67
C ALA A 268 27.39 28.35 22.73
N PRO A 269 27.62 29.11 21.65
CA PRO A 269 27.26 30.51 21.60
C PRO A 269 25.77 30.68 21.86
N VAL A 270 25.43 31.67 22.69
CA VAL A 270 24.05 32.10 22.95
C VAL A 270 23.44 32.50 21.60
N ILE A 271 22.59 31.63 21.05
CA ILE A 271 21.75 31.91 19.91
C ILE A 271 20.70 32.91 20.40
N SER A 272 20.72 34.14 19.86
CA SER A 272 19.62 35.09 20.01
C SER A 272 18.32 34.40 19.61
N PRO A 273 17.21 34.57 20.35
CA PRO A 273 15.94 33.99 19.96
C PRO A 273 15.57 34.48 18.55
N GLU A 274 15.56 33.53 17.63
CA GLU A 274 15.05 33.68 16.28
C GLU A 274 13.56 34.06 16.38
N PRO A 275 13.04 34.98 15.54
CA PRO A 275 11.64 35.40 15.58
C PRO A 275 10.72 34.18 15.49
N GLU A 276 9.65 34.18 16.29
CA GLU A 276 8.60 33.14 16.26
C GLU A 276 8.19 32.85 14.81
N PRO A 277 8.21 31.58 14.38
CA PRO A 277 7.76 31.23 13.04
C PRO A 277 6.30 31.63 12.89
N GLU A 278 6.01 32.37 11.82
CA GLU A 278 4.64 32.58 11.35
C GLU A 278 3.94 31.22 11.19
N PRO A 279 2.64 31.12 11.50
CA PRO A 279 1.92 29.85 11.50
C PRO A 279 2.07 29.17 10.13
N GLU A 280 2.62 27.95 10.16
CA GLU A 280 2.68 27.08 8.99
C GLU A 280 1.27 26.90 8.41
N PRO A 281 1.08 27.01 7.08
CA PRO A 281 -0.18 26.69 6.43
C PRO A 281 -0.56 25.23 6.71
N GLU A 282 -1.87 24.98 6.81
CA GLU A 282 -2.49 23.66 6.95
C GLU A 282 -1.84 22.64 6.00
N PRO A 283 -1.68 21.37 6.40
CA PRO A 283 -0.99 20.36 5.61
C PRO A 283 -1.68 20.19 4.26
N GLU A 284 -1.07 20.75 3.22
CA GLU A 284 -1.35 20.38 1.85
C GLU A 284 -1.09 18.88 1.70
N SER A 285 -2.02 18.22 1.05
CA SER A 285 -2.09 16.80 0.78
C SER A 285 -0.74 16.24 0.34
N GLU A 286 -0.37 15.08 0.88
CA GLU A 286 0.81 14.33 0.44
C GLU A 286 0.85 14.26 -1.09
N PRO A 287 1.95 14.68 -1.74
CA PRO A 287 2.04 14.62 -3.18
C PRO A 287 2.10 13.16 -3.62
N GLU A 288 1.17 12.81 -4.51
CA GLU A 288 1.20 11.58 -5.29
C GLU A 288 2.59 11.37 -5.93
N PRO A 289 3.01 10.11 -6.13
CA PRO A 289 4.36 9.77 -6.54
C PRO A 289 4.74 10.48 -7.85
N ALA A 290 5.76 11.33 -7.76
CA ALA A 290 6.35 12.02 -8.87
C ALA A 290 6.73 11.03 -9.99
N ALA A 291 6.01 11.11 -11.10
CA ALA A 291 6.31 10.42 -12.34
C ALA A 291 7.73 10.79 -12.82
N ALA A 292 8.64 9.83 -12.67
CA ALA A 292 9.96 9.90 -13.27
C ALA A 292 9.81 9.85 -14.80
N GLY A 293 10.33 10.87 -15.47
CA GLY A 293 10.11 11.12 -16.89
C GLY A 293 10.68 10.05 -17.83
N GLY A 294 9.85 9.71 -18.81
CA GLY A 294 10.22 9.23 -20.14
C GLY A 294 9.15 9.75 -21.11
N GLY A 295 9.52 10.61 -22.06
CA GLY A 295 8.63 11.42 -22.90
C GLY A 295 7.76 10.66 -23.93
N GLY A 296 7.19 9.53 -23.55
CA GLY A 296 6.21 8.74 -24.33
C GLY A 296 5.12 8.10 -23.46
N ASP A 297 5.39 7.80 -22.19
CA ASP A 297 4.45 7.01 -21.34
C ASP A 297 3.28 7.83 -20.78
N GLY A 298 3.36 9.16 -20.77
CA GLY A 298 2.30 10.01 -20.22
C GLY A 298 0.97 9.87 -20.96
N ALA A 299 1.01 9.63 -22.28
CA ALA A 299 -0.18 9.45 -23.09
C ALA A 299 -0.84 8.07 -22.86
N GLU A 300 -0.05 7.03 -22.63
CA GLU A 300 -0.55 5.67 -22.35
C GLU A 300 -1.11 5.58 -20.94
N GLY A 301 -0.45 6.17 -19.94
CA GLY A 301 -0.96 6.28 -18.58
C GLY A 301 -2.28 7.05 -18.52
N ALA A 302 -2.37 8.19 -19.21
CA ALA A 302 -3.60 8.97 -19.31
C ALA A 302 -4.74 8.18 -19.97
N ARG A 303 -4.45 7.37 -20.99
CA ARG A 303 -5.44 6.51 -21.64
C ARG A 303 -5.97 5.44 -20.68
N LEU A 304 -5.11 4.81 -19.89
CA LEU A 304 -5.51 3.80 -18.91
C LEU A 304 -6.41 4.39 -17.81
N ILE A 305 -6.03 5.56 -17.26
CA ILE A 305 -6.85 6.29 -16.29
C ILE A 305 -8.21 6.65 -16.90
N ALA A 306 -8.22 7.23 -18.10
CA ALA A 306 -9.46 7.60 -18.80
C ALA A 306 -10.36 6.39 -19.06
N LEU A 307 -9.79 5.25 -19.44
CA LEU A 307 -10.52 4.00 -19.64
C LEU A 307 -11.14 3.51 -18.33
N ASN A 308 -10.40 3.53 -17.23
CA ASN A 308 -10.90 3.15 -15.92
C ASN A 308 -12.07 4.06 -15.47
N MET A 309 -11.91 5.38 -15.60
CA MET A 309 -12.98 6.34 -15.30
C MET A 309 -14.22 6.13 -16.19
N ALA A 310 -14.04 5.86 -17.49
CA ALA A 310 -15.13 5.55 -18.40
C ALA A 310 -15.87 4.24 -18.03
N LEU A 311 -15.14 3.19 -17.63
CA LEU A 311 -15.72 1.92 -17.16
C LEU A 311 -16.51 2.08 -15.86
N ASN A 312 -16.11 3.02 -14.99
CA ASN A 312 -16.84 3.37 -13.77
C ASN A 312 -18.03 4.32 -14.02
N GLY A 313 -18.28 4.71 -15.28
CA GLY A 313 -19.40 5.55 -15.66
C GLY A 313 -19.19 7.05 -15.42
N THR A 314 -17.96 7.50 -15.19
CA THR A 314 -17.65 8.92 -15.05
C THR A 314 -17.93 9.64 -16.37
N PRO A 315 -18.58 10.82 -16.37
CA PRO A 315 -18.87 11.58 -17.60
C PRO A 315 -17.57 12.09 -18.26
N ARG A 316 -17.61 12.22 -19.59
CA ARG A 316 -16.45 12.59 -20.42
C ARG A 316 -15.81 13.91 -19.97
N GLU A 317 -16.63 14.88 -19.57
CA GLU A 317 -16.18 16.21 -19.16
C GLU A 317 -15.35 16.17 -17.87
N GLU A 318 -15.73 15.31 -16.93
CA GLU A 318 -15.02 15.14 -15.64
C GLU A 318 -13.69 14.40 -15.85
N THR A 319 -13.67 13.37 -16.69
CA THR A 319 -12.44 12.69 -17.13
C THR A 319 -11.51 13.67 -17.86
N SER A 320 -12.04 14.59 -18.67
CA SER A 320 -11.23 15.62 -19.33
C SER A 320 -10.61 16.60 -18.33
N CYS A 321 -11.35 17.01 -17.30
CA CYS A 321 -10.85 17.91 -16.28
C CYS A 321 -9.72 17.25 -15.48
N TYR A 322 -9.91 15.97 -15.10
CA TYR A 322 -8.90 15.20 -14.38
C TYR A 322 -7.61 15.04 -15.19
N LEU A 323 -7.72 14.75 -16.49
CA LEU A 323 -6.54 14.65 -17.35
C LEU A 323 -5.80 15.97 -17.53
N GLU A 324 -6.50 17.12 -17.53
CA GLU A 324 -5.88 18.45 -17.61
C GLU A 324 -5.03 18.78 -16.38
N GLU A 325 -5.52 18.38 -15.21
CA GLU A 325 -4.88 18.67 -13.93
C GLU A 325 -3.66 17.78 -13.67
N ASN A 326 -3.70 16.53 -14.14
CA ASN A 326 -2.70 15.52 -13.79
C ASN A 326 -1.71 15.19 -14.93
N PHE A 327 -2.05 15.50 -16.19
CA PHE A 327 -1.24 15.13 -17.35
C PHE A 327 -1.10 16.30 -18.35
N ASP A 328 0.13 16.60 -18.77
CA ASP A 328 0.40 17.60 -19.81
C ASP A 328 0.29 16.94 -21.20
N LEU A 329 -0.94 16.83 -21.73
CA LEU A 329 -1.25 16.13 -22.98
C LEU A 329 -1.63 17.10 -24.11
N GLU A 330 -0.86 17.09 -25.20
CA GLU A 330 -1.19 17.86 -26.41
C GLU A 330 -2.45 17.35 -27.14
N ASN A 331 -2.78 16.04 -27.00
CA ASN A 331 -3.85 15.37 -27.75
C ASN A 331 -4.97 14.79 -26.86
N ARG A 332 -5.35 15.50 -25.79
CA ARG A 332 -6.34 15.03 -24.80
C ARG A 332 -7.70 14.62 -25.42
N GLU A 333 -8.25 15.44 -26.30
CA GLU A 333 -9.56 15.17 -26.92
C GLU A 333 -9.57 13.88 -27.75
N THR A 334 -8.47 13.59 -28.47
CA THR A 334 -8.35 12.38 -29.27
C THR A 334 -8.32 11.12 -28.40
N ILE A 335 -7.67 11.18 -27.23
CA ILE A 335 -7.64 10.06 -26.28
C ILE A 335 -9.05 9.81 -25.72
N LEU A 336 -9.78 10.86 -25.34
CA LEU A 336 -11.14 10.74 -24.83
C LEU A 336 -12.11 10.20 -25.88
N ASP A 337 -12.02 10.67 -27.12
CA ASP A 337 -12.84 10.16 -28.22
C ASP A 337 -12.62 8.66 -28.43
N GLU A 338 -11.38 8.19 -28.41
CA GLU A 338 -11.07 6.77 -28.60
C GLU A 338 -11.56 5.90 -27.44
N VAL A 339 -11.34 6.34 -26.19
CA VAL A 339 -11.75 5.61 -24.99
C VAL A 339 -13.28 5.51 -24.91
N TYR A 340 -14.01 6.62 -25.06
CA TYR A 340 -15.47 6.61 -24.95
C TYR A 340 -16.14 5.95 -26.15
N SER A 341 -15.53 5.99 -27.35
CA SER A 341 -16.01 5.21 -28.49
C SER A 341 -15.87 3.70 -28.24
N ARG A 342 -14.84 3.27 -27.50
CA ARG A 342 -14.60 1.86 -27.16
C ARG A 342 -15.51 1.34 -26.04
N VAL A 343 -15.87 2.19 -25.07
CA VAL A 343 -16.75 1.82 -23.95
C VAL A 343 -18.23 1.93 -24.30
N GLY A 344 -18.60 2.86 -25.19
CA GLY A 344 -20.00 3.13 -25.57
C GLY A 344 -20.50 2.44 -26.84
N GLY A 345 -19.66 1.67 -27.53
CA GLY A 345 -20.00 0.89 -28.73
C GLY A 345 -20.25 -0.57 -28.42
#